data_AF-A0A133U9R8-F1
#
_entry.id   AF-A0A133U9R8-F1
#
_cell.length_a   1.000
_cell.length_b   1.000
_cell.length_c   1.000
_cell.angle_alpha   90.00
_cell.angle_beta   90.00
_cell.angle_gamma   90.00
#
_symmetry.space_group_name_H-M   'P 1'
#
loop_
_entity.id
_entity.type
_entity.pdbx_description
1 polymer ?
#
loop_
_entity_poly.entity_id
_entity_poly.type
_entity_poly.pdbx_seq_one_letter_code
_entity_poly.pdbx_strand_id
1 'polypeptide(L)' 'MDHPLIKPKAIEARLYQQVIFDSIRDENSLVVLPTGLGKTQIAIMLTAHRMTEIPESPVLMMAPTRLFSKLGV' A
#
# COMPACT_ATOMS: atom_id res chain seq x y z
N MET A 1 8.36 5.57 8.10
CA MET A 1 8.46 5.98 6.69
C MET A 1 7.71 7.29 6.60
N ASP A 2 8.38 8.35 6.16
CA ASP A 2 7.73 9.65 5.98
C ASP A 2 7.43 9.83 4.49
N HIS A 3 6.18 10.12 4.17
CA HIS A 3 5.73 10.30 2.79
C HIS A 3 4.66 11.41 2.77
N PRO A 4 4.70 12.37 1.82
CA PRO A 4 3.77 13.51 1.81
C PRO A 4 2.28 13.13 1.83
N LEU A 5 1.95 11.99 1.20
CA LEU A 5 0.59 11.46 1.11
C LEU A 5 0.18 10.51 2.25
N ILE A 6 1.08 10.22 3.21
CA ILE A 6 0.82 9.29 4.31
C ILE A 6 0.92 10.04 5.63
N LYS A 7 -0.10 9.90 6.48
CA LYS A 7 -0.12 10.53 7.81
C LYS A 7 1.13 10.08 8.61
N PRO A 8 1.84 11.02 9.28
CA PRO A 8 2.99 10.66 10.09
C PRO A 8 2.65 9.58 11.11
N LYS A 9 3.56 8.62 11.32
CA LYS A 9 3.39 7.48 12.25
C LYS A 9 2.22 6.53 11.93
N ALA A 10 1.54 6.68 10.79
CA ALA A 10 0.45 5.78 10.40
C ALA A 10 0.95 4.39 9.95
N ILE A 11 2.17 4.31 9.44
CA ILE A 11 2.78 3.06 8.97
C ILE A 11 4.12 2.85 9.68
N GLU A 12 4.24 1.72 10.35
CA GLU A 12 5.50 1.21 10.86
C GLU A 12 6.33 0.63 9.71
N ALA A 13 7.57 1.09 9.55
CA ALA A 13 8.44 0.68 8.47
C ALA A 13 9.15 -0.65 8.79
N ARG A 14 8.44 -1.78 8.60
CA ARG A 14 9.02 -3.11 8.78
C ARG A 14 9.83 -3.52 7.56
N LEU A 15 11.02 -4.08 7.77
CA LEU A 15 11.96 -4.42 6.68
C LEU A 15 11.32 -5.32 5.61
N TYR A 16 10.59 -6.36 6.00
CA TYR A 16 9.94 -7.25 5.03
C TYR A 16 8.88 -6.54 4.17
N GLN A 17 8.19 -5.52 4.71
CA GLN A 17 7.21 -4.75 3.94
C GLN A 17 7.91 -3.87 2.91
N GLN A 18 9.08 -3.31 3.25
CA GLN A 18 9.91 -2.53 2.34
C GLN A 18 10.49 -3.41 1.23
N VAL A 19 11.02 -4.59 1.57
CA VAL A 19 11.57 -5.54 0.59
C VAL A 19 10.48 -6.00 -0.38
N ILE A 20 9.29 -6.35 0.12
CA ILE A 20 8.17 -6.72 -0.74
C ILE A 20 7.75 -5.54 -1.62
N PHE A 21 7.60 -4.35 -1.06
CA PHE A 21 7.28 -3.14 -1.82
C PHE A 21 8.28 -2.89 -2.96
N ASP A 22 9.59 -2.93 -2.67
CA ASP A 22 10.64 -2.70 -3.66
C ASP A 22 10.60 -3.74 -4.79
N SER A 23 10.25 -4.99 -4.46
CA SER A 23 10.12 -6.07 -5.46
C SER A 23 8.90 -5.97 -6.38
N ILE A 24 7.84 -5.26 -5.98
CA ILE A 24 6.56 -5.25 -6.73
C ILE A 24 6.22 -3.88 -7.34
N ARG A 25 7.01 -2.83 -7.11
CA ARG A 25 6.59 -1.46 -7.47
C ARG A 25 6.51 -1.21 -8.98
N ASP A 26 7.28 -1.96 -9.78
CA ASP A 26 7.47 -1.73 -11.20
C ASP A 26 6.75 -2.76 -12.09
N GLU A 27 6.01 -3.71 -11.49
CA GLU A 27 5.35 -4.80 -12.21
C GLU A 27 4.02 -5.25 -11.57
N ASN A 28 3.26 -6.07 -12.29
CA ASN A 28 2.03 -6.66 -11.75
C ASN A 28 2.38 -7.86 -10.86
N SER A 29 1.99 -7.82 -9.59
CA SER A 29 2.37 -8.85 -8.61
C SER A 29 1.19 -9.37 -7.78
N LEU A 30 1.32 -10.61 -7.30
CA LEU A 30 0.41 -11.23 -6.32
C LEU A 30 1.12 -11.38 -4.97
N VAL A 31 0.74 -10.57 -3.99
CA VAL A 31 1.33 -10.62 -2.64
C VAL A 31 0.59 -11.62 -1.76
N VAL A 32 1.25 -12.73 -1.43
CA VAL A 32 0.70 -13.77 -0.53
C VAL A 32 1.33 -13.64 0.86
N LEU A 33 0.58 -13.11 1.81
CA LEU A 33 0.97 -13.01 3.23
C LEU A 33 -0.18 -13.43 4.13
N PRO A 34 0.08 -14.02 5.31
CA PRO A 34 -0.92 -14.15 6.39
C PRO A 34 -1.60 -12.83 6.78
N THR A 35 -2.79 -12.90 7.36
CA THR A 35 -3.47 -11.72 7.94
C THR A 35 -2.68 -11.18 9.13
N GLY A 36 -2.78 -9.86 9.39
CA GLY A 36 -2.01 -9.20 10.46
C GLY A 36 -0.55 -8.81 10.10
N LEU A 37 0.01 -9.33 9.01
CA LEU A 37 1.38 -8.98 8.57
C LEU A 37 1.47 -7.72 7.70
N GLY A 38 0.32 -7.12 7.37
CA GLY A 38 0.28 -5.80 6.78
C GLY A 38 0.29 -5.73 5.25
N LYS A 39 -0.48 -6.63 4.61
CA LYS A 39 -0.81 -6.54 3.17
C LYS A 39 -1.36 -5.16 2.80
N THR A 40 -2.22 -4.59 3.66
CA THR A 40 -2.81 -3.27 3.45
C THR A 40 -1.76 -2.16 3.48
N GLN A 41 -0.78 -2.24 4.37
CA GLN A 41 0.32 -1.27 4.46
C GLN A 41 1.17 -1.30 3.18
N ILE A 42 1.47 -2.49 2.66
CA ILE A 42 2.17 -2.65 1.37
C ILE A 42 1.36 -2.01 0.24
N ALA A 43 0.05 -2.24 0.18
CA ALA A 43 -0.83 -1.62 -0.82
C ALA A 43 -0.88 -0.08 -0.71
N ILE A 44 -0.86 0.47 0.51
CA ILE A 44 -0.80 1.93 0.73
C ILE A 44 0.54 2.50 0.26
N MET A 45 1.68 1.83 0.57
CA MET A 45 3.00 2.26 0.09
C MET A 45 3.06 2.28 -1.44
N LEU A 46 2.54 1.23 -2.09
CA LEU A 46 2.46 1.15 -3.56
C LEU A 46 1.58 2.27 -4.15
N THR A 47 0.41 2.50 -3.55
CA THR A 47 -0.50 3.58 -3.96
C THR A 47 0.17 4.95 -3.86
N ALA A 48 0.77 5.25 -2.72
CA ALA A 48 1.42 6.53 -2.46
C ALA A 48 2.61 6.78 -3.40
N HIS A 49 3.40 5.74 -3.65
CA HIS A 49 4.49 5.76 -4.61
C HIS A 49 3.98 6.03 -6.03
N ARG A 50 2.96 5.28 -6.48
CA ARG A 50 2.38 5.43 -7.82
C ARG A 50 1.79 6.82 -8.08
N MET A 51 1.09 7.38 -7.09
CA MET A 51 0.53 8.74 -7.16
C MET A 51 1.61 9.83 -7.13
N THR A 52 2.80 9.53 -6.60
CA THR A 52 3.93 10.47 -6.61
C THR A 52 4.64 10.45 -7.96
N GLU A 53 4.82 9.27 -8.54
CA GLU A 53 5.45 9.12 -9.85
C GLU A 53 4.54 9.56 -11.01
N ILE A 54 3.24 9.28 -10.90
CA ILE A 54 2.24 9.58 -11.92
C ILE A 54 1.04 10.24 -11.23
N PRO A 55 1.06 11.58 -11.02
CA PRO A 55 0.04 12.31 -10.27
C PRO A 55 -1.40 12.11 -10.77
N GLU A 56 -1.57 11.91 -12.08
CA GLU A 56 -2.88 11.74 -12.73
C GLU A 56 -3.32 10.27 -12.81
N SER A 57 -2.59 9.32 -12.20
CA SER A 57 -2.93 7.90 -12.24
C SER A 57 -4.01 7.55 -11.22
N PRO A 58 -5.23 7.19 -11.65
CA PRO A 58 -6.26 6.74 -10.71
C PRO A 58 -5.88 5.41 -10.06
N VAL A 59 -6.19 5.26 -8.77
CA VAL A 59 -5.99 4.02 -8.02
C VAL A 59 -7.33 3.51 -7.51
N LEU A 60 -7.64 2.24 -7.80
CA LEU A 60 -8.85 1.56 -7.34
C LEU A 60 -8.46 0.42 -6.41
N MET A 61 -8.88 0.50 -5.14
CA MET A 61 -8.73 -0.59 -4.18
C MET A 61 -10.07 -1.32 -4.00
N MET A 62 -10.11 -2.60 -4.37
CA MET A 62 -11.30 -3.43 -4.27
C MET A 62 -11.22 -4.34 -3.04
N ALA A 63 -12.37 -4.59 -2.43
CA ALA A 63 -12.51 -5.54 -1.34
C ALA A 63 -13.80 -6.37 -1.51
N PRO A 64 -13.82 -7.64 -1.10
CA PRO A 64 -14.96 -8.53 -1.34
C PRO A 64 -16.19 -8.17 -0.50
N THR A 65 -16.03 -7.44 0.61
CA THR A 65 -17.14 -7.03 1.47
C THR A 65 -17.00 -5.58 1.94
N ARG A 66 -18.15 -4.96 2.24
CA ARG A 66 -18.27 -3.57 2.70
C ARG A 66 -17.54 -3.27 4.02
N LEU A 67 -17.31 -4.28 4.88
CA LEU A 67 -16.56 -4.08 6.11
C LEU A 67 -15.12 -3.63 5.81
N PHE A 68 -14.53 -4.17 4.75
CA PHE A 68 -13.17 -3.84 4.31
C PHE A 68 -13.11 -2.63 3.39
N SER A 69 -14.24 -2.19 2.80
CA SER A 69 -14.28 -1.02 1.93
C SER A 69 -14.25 0.31 2.68
N LYS A 70 -14.44 0.31 4.01
CA LYS A 70 -14.27 1.49 4.87
C LYS A 70 -12.78 1.74 5.16
N LEU A 71 -11.99 1.92 4.11
CA LEU A 71 -10.67 2.53 4.22
C LEU A 71 -10.86 4.04 4.09
N GLY A 72 -11.19 4.67 5.21
CA GLY A 72 -11.19 6.13 5.32
C GLY A 72 -9.75 6.61 5.27
N VAL A 73 -9.30 7.03 4.08
CA VAL A 73 -8.13 7.90 3.90
C VAL A 73 -8.39 9.21 4.64
#